data_AF-A0AAV6ZJE0-F1
#
_entry.id   AF-A0AAV6ZJE0-F1
#
_cell.length_a   1.000
_cell.length_b   1.000
_cell.length_c   1.000
_cell.angle_alpha   90.00
_cell.angle_beta   90.00
_cell.angle_gamma   90.00
#
_symmetry.space_group_name_H-M   'P 1'
#
loop_
_entity.id
_entity.type
_entity.pdbx_description
1 polymer ?
#
loop_
_entity_poly.entity_id
_entity_poly.type
_entity_poly.pdbx_seq_one_letter_code
_entity_poly.pdbx_strand_id
1 'polypeptide(L)'
;MPSAPRHVVRIFSRDGESNYKWLINLLRMGGMFQTLVMDVRPVYISNKSSSSFIDGLSESSFAILYHTKKRGRLNIANVTDSLYDQELEDLSRHLGKSNVVVLVDDVEDSSDTNKMRIREEQDLGTYAQEVILISEMEKGAYNLTGGDPRFSPSLIPSHQQDAYNSLMNKLHVLKDIMKDSLSYTAGLYDAFTEASLLSSKIEGTSKTSSSFKSNADTGSYRSYNLPGAGLNIDERTPLHSDTVNNPPERPPIPNDNINDEAKRKKRRDKMVFGIIGGVIALLVIVLIIVLCVTL
;
A
#
# COMPACT_ATOMS: atom_id res chain seq x y z
N MET A 1 -14.71 25.36 11.37
CA MET A 1 -14.33 25.01 9.98
C MET A 1 -14.02 23.52 9.96
N PRO A 2 -14.73 22.69 9.19
CA PRO A 2 -14.31 21.30 9.01
C PRO A 2 -12.90 21.28 8.40
N SER A 3 -12.03 20.40 8.91
CA SER A 3 -10.70 20.21 8.33
C SER A 3 -10.82 19.77 6.87
N ALA A 4 -9.92 20.25 6.01
CA ALA A 4 -9.87 19.81 4.62
C ALA A 4 -9.82 18.26 4.53
N PRO A 5 -10.50 17.65 3.54
CA PRO A 5 -10.54 16.19 3.41
C PRO A 5 -9.12 15.65 3.21
N ARG A 6 -8.85 14.51 3.84
CA ARG A 6 -7.54 13.82 3.84
C ARG A 6 -7.74 12.32 3.71
N HIS A 7 -6.77 11.63 3.15
CA HIS A 7 -6.83 10.19 2.96
C HIS A 7 -6.47 9.39 4.20
N VAL A 8 -7.17 8.27 4.36
CA VAL A 8 -6.69 7.13 5.13
C VAL A 8 -6.03 6.18 4.13
N VAL A 9 -4.70 6.18 4.12
CA VAL A 9 -3.92 5.38 3.19
C VAL A 9 -3.69 3.99 3.77
N ARG A 10 -3.91 2.96 2.96
CA ARG A 10 -3.49 1.59 3.27
C ARG A 10 -2.48 1.11 2.25
N ILE A 11 -1.38 0.55 2.73
CA ILE A 11 -0.34 -0.04 1.89
C ILE A 11 -0.54 -1.55 1.92
N PHE A 12 -1.08 -2.09 0.84
CA PHE A 12 -1.36 -3.51 0.69
C PHE A 12 -0.14 -4.20 0.10
N SER A 13 0.35 -5.25 0.75
CA SER A 13 1.55 -5.95 0.30
C SER A 13 1.62 -7.38 0.79
N ARG A 14 2.19 -8.27 -0.03
CA ARG A 14 2.59 -9.63 0.39
C ARG A 14 3.95 -9.65 1.11
N ASP A 15 4.64 -8.52 1.17
CA ASP A 15 5.93 -8.36 1.84
C ASP A 15 5.79 -7.83 3.27
N GLY A 16 6.82 -8.08 4.07
CA GLY A 16 6.93 -7.52 5.41
C GLY A 16 7.12 -6.00 5.37
N GLU A 17 6.54 -5.32 6.36
CA GLU A 17 6.58 -3.85 6.51
C GLU A 17 7.99 -3.26 6.43
N SER A 18 9.00 -4.01 6.88
CA SER A 18 10.40 -3.59 6.83
C SER A 18 10.87 -3.19 5.42
N ASN A 19 10.30 -3.76 4.36
CA ASN A 19 10.69 -3.47 2.97
C ASN A 19 10.21 -2.09 2.49
N TYR A 20 9.09 -1.60 3.04
CA TYR A 20 8.45 -0.35 2.63
C TYR A 20 8.26 0.62 3.80
N LYS A 21 9.00 0.43 4.90
CA LYS A 21 9.01 1.37 6.03
C LYS A 21 9.40 2.79 5.60
N TRP A 22 10.27 2.91 4.61
CA TRP A 22 10.64 4.20 4.02
C TRP A 22 9.43 4.93 3.45
N LEU A 23 8.53 4.22 2.76
CA LEU A 23 7.31 4.78 2.18
C LEU A 23 6.30 5.17 3.28
N ILE A 24 6.16 4.36 4.32
CA ILE A 24 5.33 4.69 5.49
C ILE A 24 5.82 6.00 6.13
N ASN A 25 7.13 6.10 6.37
CA ASN A 25 7.73 7.29 6.96
C ASN A 25 7.55 8.52 6.06
N LEU A 26 7.76 8.36 4.75
CA LEU A 26 7.56 9.42 3.77
C LEU A 26 6.12 9.95 3.80
N LEU A 27 5.12 9.07 3.78
CA LEU A 27 3.71 9.46 3.75
C LEU A 27 3.24 10.08 5.08
N ARG A 28 3.75 9.61 6.22
CA ARG A 28 3.36 10.11 7.56
C ARG A 28 4.12 11.37 7.98
N MET A 29 5.43 11.37 7.80
CA MET A 29 6.34 12.39 8.33
C MET A 29 6.83 13.34 7.26
N GLY A 30 6.67 12.99 5.98
CA GLY A 30 7.11 13.85 4.90
C GLY A 30 6.21 15.07 4.74
N GLY A 31 6.81 16.25 4.79
CA GLY A 31 6.10 17.51 4.61
C GLY A 31 5.29 17.58 3.29
N MET A 32 5.69 16.80 2.28
CA MET A 32 4.99 16.70 1.00
C MET A 32 3.54 16.20 1.12
N PHE A 33 3.26 15.27 2.04
CA PHE A 33 1.96 14.57 2.15
C PHE A 33 1.14 14.98 3.37
N GLN A 34 1.70 15.81 4.26
CA GLN A 34 1.10 16.15 5.55
C GLN A 34 -0.33 16.72 5.43
N THR A 35 -0.61 17.49 4.38
CA THR A 35 -1.94 18.08 4.16
C THR A 35 -2.93 17.15 3.46
N LEU A 36 -2.47 16.02 2.93
CA LEU A 36 -3.27 15.09 2.11
C LEU A 36 -3.52 13.76 2.83
N VAL A 37 -2.64 13.32 3.72
CA VAL A 37 -2.67 11.99 4.33
C VAL A 37 -2.94 12.12 5.82
N MET A 38 -4.05 11.59 6.32
CA MET A 38 -4.43 11.59 7.73
C MET A 38 -3.82 10.42 8.50
N ASP A 39 -3.87 9.23 7.92
CA ASP A 39 -3.34 8.00 8.51
C ASP A 39 -2.74 7.12 7.40
N VAL A 40 -1.76 6.30 7.78
CA VAL A 40 -1.11 5.32 6.89
C VAL A 40 -1.00 4.03 7.65
N ARG A 41 -1.47 2.89 7.14
CA ARG A 41 -1.23 1.59 7.78
C ARG A 41 -0.88 0.50 6.77
N PRO A 42 0.06 -0.39 7.09
CA PRO A 42 0.31 -1.58 6.29
C PRO A 42 -0.86 -2.57 6.41
N VAL A 43 -1.14 -3.28 5.33
CA VAL A 43 -2.08 -4.41 5.28
C VAL A 43 -1.37 -5.57 4.60
N TYR A 44 -1.11 -6.62 5.36
CA TYR A 44 -0.50 -7.83 4.82
C TYR A 44 -1.52 -8.61 3.99
N ILE A 45 -1.18 -8.85 2.73
CA ILE A 45 -1.93 -9.74 1.85
C ILE A 45 -1.38 -11.16 2.06
N SER A 46 -2.27 -12.08 2.44
CA SER A 46 -1.96 -13.50 2.52
C SER A 46 -2.51 -14.24 1.30
N ASN A 47 -2.08 -15.48 1.08
CA ASN A 47 -2.64 -16.32 0.00
C ASN A 47 -4.10 -16.75 0.24
N LYS A 48 -4.69 -16.39 1.39
CA LYS A 48 -6.08 -16.67 1.74
C LYS A 48 -6.80 -15.34 1.88
N SER A 49 -8.07 -15.31 1.49
CA SER A 49 -8.95 -14.19 1.84
C SER A 49 -8.94 -14.04 3.36
N SER A 50 -8.39 -12.92 3.83
CA SER A 50 -8.24 -12.63 5.26
C SER A 50 -9.16 -11.48 5.64
N SER A 51 -9.76 -11.58 6.82
CA SER A 51 -10.54 -10.47 7.38
C SER A 51 -9.72 -9.18 7.42
N SER A 52 -8.41 -9.28 7.70
CA SER A 52 -7.49 -8.14 7.70
C SER A 52 -7.41 -7.38 6.37
N PHE A 53 -7.58 -8.07 5.23
CA PHE A 53 -7.61 -7.42 3.93
C PHE A 53 -8.90 -6.61 3.76
N ILE A 54 -10.04 -7.23 4.11
CA ILE A 54 -11.37 -6.60 4.02
C ILE A 54 -11.50 -5.42 4.99
N ASP A 55 -11.04 -5.58 6.23
CA ASP A 55 -11.01 -4.53 7.25
C ASP A 55 -10.17 -3.36 6.75
N GLY A 56 -8.96 -3.65 6.26
CA GLY A 56 -8.07 -2.65 5.67
C GLY A 56 -8.70 -1.92 4.49
N LEU A 57 -9.40 -2.64 3.61
CA LEU A 57 -10.11 -2.08 2.47
C LEU A 57 -11.22 -1.12 2.91
N SER A 58 -12.07 -1.55 3.85
CA SER A 58 -13.23 -0.78 4.33
C SER A 58 -12.87 0.51 5.06
N GLU A 59 -11.70 0.56 5.70
CA GLU A 59 -11.20 1.74 6.41
C GLU A 59 -10.43 2.70 5.50
N SER A 60 -10.11 2.30 4.28
CA SER A 60 -9.25 3.05 3.38
C SER A 60 -10.03 4.02 2.51
N SER A 61 -9.44 5.17 2.22
CA SER A 61 -9.89 6.07 1.14
C SER A 61 -8.87 6.24 0.03
N PHE A 62 -7.71 5.61 0.18
CA PHE A 62 -6.68 5.50 -0.85
C PHE A 62 -5.83 4.25 -0.61
N ALA A 63 -5.54 3.52 -1.67
CA ALA A 63 -4.74 2.31 -1.62
C ALA A 63 -3.45 2.43 -2.41
N ILE A 64 -2.37 1.93 -1.82
CA ILE A 64 -1.12 1.65 -2.51
C ILE A 64 -0.91 0.14 -2.48
N LEU A 65 -0.99 -0.52 -3.63
CA LEU A 65 -0.54 -1.89 -3.77
C LEU A 65 0.98 -1.87 -3.95
N TYR A 66 1.71 -2.28 -2.91
CA TYR A 66 3.16 -2.32 -2.92
C TYR A 66 3.68 -3.70 -3.32
N HIS A 67 4.68 -3.71 -4.20
CA HIS A 67 5.41 -4.89 -4.61
C HIS A 67 6.91 -4.60 -4.70
N THR A 68 7.77 -5.49 -4.21
CA THR A 68 9.23 -5.38 -4.44
C THR A 68 9.72 -6.49 -5.37
N LYS A 69 10.57 -6.11 -6.33
CA LYS A 69 11.23 -7.04 -7.23
C LYS A 69 12.22 -7.98 -6.52
N LYS A 70 12.60 -7.71 -5.26
CA LYS A 70 13.45 -8.60 -4.45
C LYS A 70 12.84 -9.98 -4.20
N ARG A 71 11.53 -10.16 -4.42
CA ARG A 71 10.89 -11.49 -4.44
C ARG A 71 11.12 -12.29 -5.73
N GLY A 72 11.82 -11.72 -6.71
CA GLY A 72 12.28 -12.38 -7.94
C GLY A 72 11.34 -12.23 -9.14
N ARG A 73 10.03 -12.16 -8.96
CA ARG A 73 9.05 -12.03 -10.06
C ARG A 73 8.40 -10.65 -10.07
N LEU A 74 8.02 -10.18 -11.25
CA LEU A 74 7.31 -8.90 -11.44
C LEU A 74 5.86 -9.14 -11.89
N ASN A 75 5.31 -10.33 -11.61
CA ASN A 75 4.00 -10.77 -12.06
C ASN A 75 2.96 -10.25 -11.06
N ILE A 76 2.56 -9.00 -11.24
CA ILE A 76 1.62 -8.30 -10.36
C ILE A 76 0.21 -8.78 -10.69
N ALA A 77 -0.25 -8.62 -11.93
CA ALA A 77 -1.58 -9.00 -12.37
C ALA A 77 -1.63 -9.46 -13.85
N ASN A 78 -2.71 -10.13 -14.22
CA ASN A 78 -3.10 -10.54 -15.58
C ASN A 78 -1.98 -11.25 -16.38
N VAL A 79 -1.15 -12.03 -15.69
CA VAL A 79 -0.12 -12.89 -16.29
C VAL A 79 -0.07 -14.21 -15.55
N THR A 80 0.58 -15.22 -16.12
CA THR A 80 0.76 -16.52 -15.45
C THR A 80 1.44 -16.33 -14.09
N ASP A 81 0.92 -16.98 -13.05
CA ASP A 81 1.38 -16.84 -11.66
C ASP A 81 1.36 -15.40 -11.13
N SER A 82 0.41 -14.59 -11.59
CA SER A 82 0.08 -13.28 -11.01
C SER A 82 -0.15 -13.38 -9.50
N LEU A 83 0.25 -12.33 -8.79
CA LEU A 83 0.20 -12.30 -7.34
C LEU A 83 -1.04 -11.58 -6.80
N TYR A 84 -1.67 -10.69 -7.56
CA TYR A 84 -2.63 -9.73 -7.02
C TYR A 84 -3.89 -9.55 -7.86
N ASP A 85 -4.26 -10.49 -8.75
CA ASP A 85 -5.44 -10.31 -9.62
C ASP A 85 -6.69 -9.95 -8.83
N GLN A 86 -7.03 -10.79 -7.84
CA GLN A 86 -8.22 -10.59 -7.03
C GLN A 86 -8.11 -9.35 -6.15
N GLU A 87 -6.96 -9.16 -5.49
CA GLU A 87 -6.76 -8.05 -4.56
C GLU A 87 -6.80 -6.70 -5.29
N LEU A 88 -6.22 -6.60 -6.48
CA LEU A 88 -6.20 -5.37 -7.27
C LEU A 88 -7.59 -5.05 -7.83
N GLU A 89 -8.35 -6.07 -8.27
CA GLU A 89 -9.74 -5.92 -8.66
C GLU A 89 -10.61 -5.45 -7.48
N ASP A 90 -10.46 -6.05 -6.31
CA ASP A 90 -11.22 -5.69 -5.10
C ASP A 90 -10.91 -4.26 -4.65
N LEU A 91 -9.64 -3.84 -4.69
CA LEU A 91 -9.22 -2.46 -4.42
C LEU A 91 -9.90 -1.47 -5.37
N SER A 92 -9.85 -1.75 -6.67
CA SER A 92 -10.45 -0.88 -7.68
C SER A 92 -11.97 -0.80 -7.55
N ARG A 93 -12.62 -1.94 -7.30
CA ARG A 93 -14.08 -2.01 -7.15
C ARG A 93 -14.57 -1.25 -5.92
N HIS A 94 -13.83 -1.31 -4.82
CA HIS A 94 -14.24 -0.70 -3.55
C HIS A 94 -13.90 0.79 -3.46
N LEU A 95 -12.69 1.17 -3.91
CA LEU A 95 -12.19 2.54 -3.77
C LEU A 95 -12.37 3.37 -5.04
N GLY A 96 -12.60 2.74 -6.18
CA GLY A 96 -12.49 3.35 -7.50
C GLY A 96 -11.03 3.42 -7.96
N LYS A 97 -10.83 3.16 -9.25
CA LYS A 97 -9.50 3.19 -9.89
C LYS A 97 -8.68 4.44 -9.58
N SER A 98 -9.30 5.62 -9.50
CA SER A 98 -8.63 6.90 -9.21
C SER A 98 -7.89 6.92 -7.87
N ASN A 99 -8.27 6.02 -6.95
CA ASN A 99 -7.80 5.98 -5.56
C ASN A 99 -6.85 4.78 -5.32
N VAL A 100 -6.43 4.12 -6.39
CA VAL A 100 -5.54 2.94 -6.34
C VAL A 100 -4.28 3.23 -7.15
N VAL A 101 -3.12 3.08 -6.51
CA VAL A 101 -1.80 3.16 -7.16
C VAL A 101 -1.05 1.85 -6.94
N VAL A 102 -0.38 1.36 -7.98
CA VAL A 102 0.57 0.26 -7.85
C VAL A 102 1.97 0.83 -7.72
N LEU A 103 2.67 0.56 -6.62
CA LEU A 103 4.05 0.96 -6.42
C LEU A 103 4.95 -0.26 -6.47
N VAL A 104 5.90 -0.24 -7.40
CA VAL A 104 6.83 -1.33 -7.67
C VAL A 104 8.23 -0.87 -7.30
N ASP A 105 8.79 -1.47 -6.27
CA ASP A 105 10.08 -1.11 -5.68
C ASP A 105 11.18 -2.09 -6.12
N ASP A 106 12.43 -1.64 -5.98
CA ASP A 106 13.66 -2.38 -6.30
C ASP A 106 13.77 -2.84 -7.77
N VAL A 107 13.19 -2.11 -8.72
CA VAL A 107 13.36 -2.44 -10.15
C VAL A 107 14.74 -2.02 -10.68
N GLU A 108 15.30 -2.73 -11.66
CA GLU A 108 16.53 -2.27 -12.30
C GLU A 108 16.28 -1.06 -13.23
N ASP A 109 15.19 -1.11 -14.00
CA ASP A 109 14.79 -0.06 -14.93
C ASP A 109 13.46 0.57 -14.47
N SER A 110 13.52 1.81 -14.01
CA SER A 110 12.36 2.57 -13.57
C SER A 110 11.92 3.65 -14.56
N SER A 111 12.32 3.51 -15.83
CA SER A 111 11.95 4.41 -16.93
C SER A 111 10.46 4.35 -17.28
N ASP A 112 9.97 5.41 -17.93
CA ASP A 112 8.60 5.46 -18.43
C ASP A 112 8.33 4.38 -19.49
N THR A 113 9.32 4.02 -20.31
CA THR A 113 9.20 2.91 -21.28
C THR A 113 8.89 1.61 -20.56
N ASN A 114 9.64 1.27 -19.51
CA ASN A 114 9.39 0.04 -18.76
C ASN A 114 8.07 0.11 -17.97
N LYS A 115 7.73 1.28 -17.41
CA LYS A 115 6.44 1.53 -16.76
C LYS A 115 5.26 1.25 -17.70
N MET A 116 5.28 1.80 -18.91
CA MET A 116 4.23 1.59 -19.91
C MET A 116 4.13 0.12 -20.29
N ARG A 117 5.28 -0.51 -20.58
CA ARG A 117 5.34 -1.94 -20.91
C ARG A 117 4.70 -2.81 -19.82
N ILE A 118 5.10 -2.64 -18.56
CA ILE A 118 4.55 -3.40 -17.42
C ILE A 118 3.05 -3.13 -17.27
N ARG A 119 2.64 -1.87 -17.37
CA ARG A 119 1.25 -1.47 -17.23
C ARG A 119 0.34 -2.09 -18.30
N GLU A 120 0.83 -2.19 -19.53
CA GLU A 120 0.09 -2.76 -20.68
C GLU A 120 0.09 -4.29 -20.64
N GLU A 121 1.25 -4.93 -20.48
CA GLU A 121 1.37 -6.39 -20.47
C GLU A 121 0.58 -7.06 -19.33
N GLN A 122 0.39 -6.34 -18.22
CA GLN A 122 -0.28 -6.84 -17.01
C GLN A 122 -1.64 -6.19 -16.76
N ASP A 123 -2.13 -5.40 -17.71
CA ASP A 123 -3.43 -4.70 -17.66
C ASP A 123 -3.67 -3.93 -16.34
N LEU A 124 -2.61 -3.38 -15.75
CA LEU A 124 -2.70 -2.68 -14.47
C LEU A 124 -3.52 -1.39 -14.60
N GLY A 125 -3.56 -0.81 -15.81
CA GLY A 125 -4.34 0.37 -16.12
C GLY A 125 -5.85 0.17 -16.00
N THR A 126 -6.35 -1.05 -15.99
CA THR A 126 -7.78 -1.32 -15.76
C THR A 126 -8.18 -1.07 -14.31
N TYR A 127 -7.28 -1.36 -13.37
CA TYR A 127 -7.61 -1.35 -11.94
C TYR A 127 -6.98 -0.19 -11.15
N ALA A 128 -5.83 0.32 -11.58
CA ALA A 128 -5.09 1.38 -10.90
C ALA A 128 -4.99 2.64 -11.75
N GLN A 129 -4.99 3.79 -11.07
CA GLN A 129 -4.79 5.10 -11.69
C GLN A 129 -3.39 5.19 -12.33
N GLU A 130 -2.37 4.74 -11.60
CA GLU A 130 -0.98 4.85 -12.01
C GLU A 130 -0.14 3.67 -11.48
N VAL A 131 0.94 3.38 -12.21
CA VAL A 131 2.00 2.45 -11.81
C VAL A 131 3.28 3.26 -11.59
N ILE A 132 3.82 3.23 -10.38
CA ILE A 132 5.05 3.94 -10.03
C ILE A 132 6.18 2.93 -9.86
N LEU A 133 7.20 3.03 -10.70
CA LEU A 133 8.41 2.20 -10.60
C LEU A 133 9.51 2.95 -9.84
N ILE A 134 10.07 2.34 -8.81
CA ILE A 134 11.20 2.87 -8.03
C ILE A 134 12.39 1.92 -8.14
N SER A 135 13.51 2.44 -8.60
CA SER A 135 14.76 1.68 -8.68
C SER A 135 15.51 1.65 -7.37
N GLU A 136 16.45 0.71 -7.25
CA GLU A 136 17.34 0.65 -6.10
C GLU A 136 18.20 1.92 -5.95
N MET A 137 18.59 2.54 -7.07
CA MET A 137 19.38 3.78 -7.07
C MET A 137 18.56 4.96 -6.53
N GLU A 138 17.32 5.10 -6.97
CA GLU A 138 16.38 6.13 -6.49
C GLU A 138 16.13 6.00 -4.98
N LYS A 139 15.84 4.78 -4.51
CA LYS A 139 15.65 4.51 -3.09
C LYS A 139 16.95 4.71 -2.29
N GLY A 140 18.09 4.33 -2.86
CA GLY A 140 19.41 4.53 -2.26
C GLY A 140 19.72 6.02 -2.02
N ALA A 141 19.49 6.85 -3.04
CA ALA A 141 19.69 8.29 -2.95
C ALA A 141 18.77 8.93 -1.89
N TYR A 142 17.53 8.47 -1.76
CA TYR A 142 16.64 8.90 -0.67
C TYR A 142 17.14 8.48 0.70
N ASN A 143 17.64 7.26 0.86
CA ASN A 143 18.13 6.79 2.15
C ASN A 143 19.34 7.59 2.65
N LEU A 144 20.13 8.21 1.76
CA LEU A 144 21.20 9.13 2.16
C LEU A 144 20.69 10.37 2.91
N THR A 145 19.42 10.74 2.73
CA THR A 145 18.78 11.83 3.47
C THR A 145 18.36 11.44 4.88
N GLY A 146 18.58 10.18 5.27
CA GLY A 146 18.02 9.61 6.51
C GLY A 146 16.50 9.45 6.45
N GLY A 147 15.89 9.60 5.27
CA GLY A 147 14.44 9.63 5.10
C GLY A 147 13.79 10.92 5.60
N ASP A 148 14.56 11.97 5.89
CA ASP A 148 14.01 13.28 6.25
C ASP A 148 13.91 14.15 4.98
N PRO A 149 12.71 14.50 4.51
CA PRO A 149 12.55 15.38 3.35
C PRO A 149 12.98 16.83 3.62
N ARG A 150 13.33 17.19 4.85
CA ARG A 150 13.96 18.48 5.19
C ARG A 150 15.48 18.44 5.06
N PHE A 151 16.05 17.27 4.81
CA PHE A 151 17.47 17.14 4.51
C PHE A 151 17.80 17.91 3.23
N SER A 152 18.84 18.73 3.28
CA SER A 152 19.18 19.60 2.15
C SER A 152 19.64 18.75 0.95
N PRO A 153 18.99 18.87 -0.23
CA PRO A 153 19.38 18.13 -1.42
C PRO A 153 20.84 18.35 -1.83
N SER A 154 21.43 19.48 -1.42
CA SER A 154 22.85 19.82 -1.65
C SER A 154 23.86 18.86 -0.99
N LEU A 155 23.41 18.01 -0.08
CA LEU A 155 24.24 17.01 0.59
C LEU A 155 24.23 15.65 -0.14
N ILE A 156 23.42 15.51 -1.19
CA ILE A 156 23.40 14.32 -2.03
C ILE A 156 24.61 14.39 -2.98
N PRO A 157 25.41 13.32 -3.08
CA PRO A 157 26.52 13.28 -4.03
C PRO A 157 26.03 13.53 -5.45
N SER A 158 26.78 14.31 -6.24
CA SER A 158 26.38 14.69 -7.61
C SER A 158 25.99 13.50 -8.49
N HIS A 159 26.71 12.38 -8.37
CA HIS A 159 26.42 11.14 -9.11
C HIS A 159 25.10 10.45 -8.72
N GLN A 160 24.44 10.87 -7.63
CA GLN A 160 23.13 10.36 -7.19
C GLN A 160 22.01 11.40 -7.32
N GLN A 161 22.33 12.61 -7.77
CA GLN A 161 21.37 13.70 -7.85
C GLN A 161 20.23 13.38 -8.83
N ASP A 162 20.56 12.77 -9.97
CA ASP A 162 19.55 12.39 -10.98
C ASP A 162 18.58 11.34 -10.44
N ALA A 163 19.10 10.35 -9.71
CA ALA A 163 18.27 9.34 -9.05
C ALA A 163 17.36 9.97 -7.98
N TYR A 164 17.88 10.90 -7.17
CA TYR A 164 17.06 11.62 -6.20
C TYR A 164 15.96 12.45 -6.88
N ASN A 165 16.31 13.21 -7.91
CA ASN A 165 15.36 14.04 -8.67
C ASN A 165 14.26 13.18 -9.31
N SER A 166 14.65 12.04 -9.89
CA SER A 166 13.71 11.09 -10.48
C SER A 166 12.72 10.54 -9.44
N LEU A 167 13.20 10.14 -8.25
CA LEU A 167 12.31 9.75 -7.16
C LEU A 167 11.35 10.88 -6.78
N MET A 168 11.86 12.09 -6.57
CA MET A 168 11.04 13.23 -6.15
C MET A 168 9.95 13.55 -7.17
N ASN A 169 10.26 13.47 -8.47
CA ASN A 169 9.26 13.63 -9.52
C ASN A 169 8.15 12.58 -9.42
N LYS A 170 8.51 11.31 -9.19
CA LYS A 170 7.53 10.22 -9.01
C LYS A 170 6.67 10.39 -7.75
N LEU A 171 7.26 10.92 -6.67
CA LEU A 171 6.53 11.25 -5.45
C LEU A 171 5.60 12.45 -5.64
N HIS A 172 5.98 13.43 -6.46
CA HIS A 172 5.09 14.52 -6.87
C HIS A 172 3.89 13.99 -7.67
N VAL A 173 4.10 13.05 -8.59
CA VAL A 173 3.00 12.37 -9.29
C VAL A 173 2.05 11.69 -8.30
N LEU A 174 2.57 10.94 -7.32
CA LEU A 174 1.74 10.32 -6.27
C LEU A 174 0.93 11.36 -5.48
N LYS A 175 1.57 12.49 -5.13
CA LYS A 175 0.93 13.59 -4.41
C LYS A 175 -0.21 14.20 -5.22
N ASP A 176 0.00 14.44 -6.50
CA ASP A 176 -1.00 15.03 -7.38
C ASP A 176 -2.20 14.10 -7.57
N ILE A 177 -1.96 12.79 -7.75
CA ILE A 177 -3.03 11.78 -7.77
C ILE A 177 -3.88 11.82 -6.50
N MET A 178 -3.24 11.85 -5.32
CA MET A 178 -3.96 11.96 -4.05
C MET A 178 -4.79 13.25 -3.98
N LYS A 179 -4.20 14.39 -4.37
CA LYS A 179 -4.91 15.67 -4.37
C LYS A 179 -6.12 15.69 -5.30
N ASP A 180 -5.97 15.13 -6.50
CA ASP A 180 -7.04 15.09 -7.50
C ASP A 180 -8.18 14.17 -7.06
N SER A 181 -7.85 13.05 -6.41
CA SER A 181 -8.87 12.14 -5.87
C SER A 181 -9.75 12.78 -4.79
N LEU A 182 -9.17 13.60 -3.90
CA LEU A 182 -9.96 14.36 -2.91
C LEU A 182 -10.89 15.37 -3.59
N SER A 183 -10.40 16.02 -4.65
CA SER A 183 -11.18 17.03 -5.39
C SER A 183 -12.38 16.41 -6.11
N TYR A 184 -12.20 15.21 -6.69
CA TYR A 184 -13.29 14.47 -7.33
C TYR A 184 -14.39 14.07 -6.33
N THR A 185 -14.01 13.59 -5.14
CA THR A 185 -15.00 13.22 -4.11
C THR A 185 -15.79 14.42 -3.57
N ALA A 186 -15.14 15.57 -3.40
CA ALA A 186 -15.81 16.80 -2.99
C ALA A 186 -16.83 17.26 -4.06
N GLY A 187 -16.44 17.25 -5.33
CA GLY A 187 -17.32 17.64 -6.43
C GLY A 187 -18.55 16.74 -6.58
N LEU A 188 -18.42 15.43 -6.34
CA LEU A 188 -19.56 14.51 -6.34
C LEU A 188 -20.54 14.78 -5.18
N TYR A 189 -20.03 15.09 -3.99
CA TYR A 189 -20.87 15.41 -2.84
C TYR A 189 -21.65 16.71 -3.06
N ASP A 190 -21.01 17.73 -3.62
CA ASP A 190 -21.65 19.00 -3.95
C ASP A 190 -22.73 18.81 -5.01
N ALA A 191 -22.44 18.06 -6.08
CA ALA A 191 -23.41 17.75 -7.14
C ALA A 191 -24.60 16.93 -6.63
N PHE A 192 -24.37 15.94 -5.76
CA PHE A 192 -25.45 15.14 -5.16
C PHE A 192 -26.31 15.99 -4.22
N THR A 193 -25.68 16.87 -3.44
CA THR A 193 -26.38 17.80 -2.54
C THR A 193 -27.25 18.77 -3.35
N GLU A 194 -26.73 19.32 -4.45
CA GLU A 194 -27.47 20.19 -5.37
C GLU A 194 -28.65 19.45 -6.03
N ALA A 195 -28.43 18.22 -6.51
CA ALA A 195 -29.48 17.38 -7.10
C ALA A 195 -30.59 17.00 -6.09
N SER A 196 -30.21 16.73 -4.83
CA SER A 196 -31.15 16.44 -3.74
C SER A 196 -31.97 17.69 -3.37
N LEU A 197 -31.34 18.87 -3.32
CA LEU A 197 -32.01 20.16 -3.10
C LEU A 197 -33.00 20.48 -4.24
N LEU A 198 -32.59 20.28 -5.50
CA LEU A 198 -33.45 20.46 -6.67
C LEU A 198 -34.66 19.51 -6.63
N SER A 199 -34.46 18.24 -6.28
CA SER A 199 -35.56 17.25 -6.18
C SER A 199 -36.57 17.64 -5.09
N SER A 200 -36.10 18.10 -3.93
CA SER A 200 -36.99 18.57 -2.84
C SER A 200 -37.80 19.83 -3.23
N LYS A 201 -37.29 20.66 -4.14
CA LYS A 201 -37.96 21.86 -4.65
C LYS A 201 -39.05 21.55 -5.68
N ILE A 202 -38.89 20.45 -6.41
CA ILE A 202 -39.89 19.94 -7.37
C ILE A 202 -41.07 19.29 -6.63
N GLU A 203 -40.84 18.57 -5.54
CA GLU A 203 -41.91 18.00 -4.72
C GLU A 203 -42.69 19.05 -3.90
N GLY A 204 -42.05 20.17 -3.55
CA GLY A 204 -42.71 21.28 -2.84
C GLY A 204 -43.68 22.13 -3.69
N THR A 205 -43.68 21.98 -5.02
CA THR A 205 -44.48 22.81 -5.94
C THR A 205 -45.70 22.11 -6.55
N SER A 206 -45.97 20.85 -6.21
CA SER A 206 -47.12 20.09 -6.70
C SER A 206 -48.16 19.80 -5.61
N LYS A 207 -48.84 20.86 -5.16
CA LYS A 207 -50.19 20.74 -4.58
C LYS A 207 -51.24 21.28 -5.55
N THR A 208 -51.51 20.51 -6.60
CA THR A 208 -52.82 20.52 -7.26
C THR A 208 -53.20 19.09 -7.62
N SER A 209 -54.40 18.75 -7.21
CA SER A 209 -55.08 17.47 -7.34
C SER A 209 -55.13 16.93 -8.78
N SER A 210 -54.79 15.65 -8.96
CA SER A 210 -55.66 14.74 -9.72
C SER A 210 -55.33 13.29 -9.39
N SER A 211 -56.37 12.50 -9.17
CA SER A 211 -56.27 11.06 -9.01
C SER A 211 -55.95 10.42 -10.36
N PHE A 212 -54.88 9.62 -10.43
CA PHE A 212 -54.73 8.63 -11.48
C PHE A 212 -54.21 7.32 -10.86
N LYS A 213 -55.04 6.28 -10.93
CA LYS A 213 -54.65 4.90 -10.67
C LYS A 213 -53.97 4.34 -11.92
N SER A 214 -52.82 3.71 -11.77
CA SER A 214 -52.43 2.59 -12.62
C SER A 214 -51.42 1.68 -11.94
N ASN A 215 -51.75 0.39 -11.96
CA ASN A 215 -50.91 -0.75 -11.60
C ASN A 215 -49.69 -0.86 -12.52
N ALA A 216 -48.55 -1.33 -11.99
CA ALA A 216 -47.85 -2.53 -12.46
C ALA A 216 -46.43 -2.63 -11.87
N ASP A 217 -46.14 -3.82 -11.34
CA ASP A 217 -44.85 -4.53 -11.28
C ASP A 217 -43.56 -3.77 -10.96
N THR A 218 -43.15 -3.89 -9.69
CA THR A 218 -41.73 -3.82 -9.32
C THR A 218 -41.22 -5.22 -8.99
N GLY A 219 -40.24 -5.65 -9.79
CA GLY A 219 -39.48 -6.87 -9.60
C GLY A 219 -38.78 -6.88 -8.23
N SER A 220 -39.03 -7.97 -7.51
CA SER A 220 -38.49 -8.30 -6.20
C SER A 220 -36.98 -8.52 -6.26
N TYR A 221 -36.20 -7.64 -5.60
CA TYR A 221 -34.83 -7.94 -5.23
C TYR A 221 -34.85 -8.87 -4.00
N ARG A 222 -34.34 -10.09 -4.20
CA ARG A 222 -34.12 -11.10 -3.16
C ARG A 222 -33.16 -10.57 -2.09
N SER A 223 -33.70 -10.37 -0.89
CA SER A 223 -32.94 -10.36 0.36
C SER A 223 -32.49 -11.78 0.69
N TYR A 224 -31.19 -12.00 0.91
CA TYR A 224 -30.67 -13.25 1.42
C TYR A 224 -30.80 -13.27 2.95
N ASN A 225 -31.78 -14.02 3.44
CA ASN A 225 -31.86 -14.41 4.85
C ASN A 225 -30.85 -15.54 5.12
N LEU A 226 -29.91 -15.30 6.04
CA LEU A 226 -29.17 -16.38 6.71
C LEU A 226 -30.09 -17.05 7.74
N PRO A 227 -30.14 -18.39 7.80
CA PRO A 227 -30.97 -19.10 8.77
C PRO A 227 -30.36 -19.05 10.17
N GLY A 228 -31.17 -18.62 11.13
CA GLY A 228 -30.90 -18.72 12.56
C GLY A 228 -30.89 -20.18 13.01
N ALA A 229 -29.82 -20.55 13.71
CA ALA A 229 -29.82 -21.73 14.57
C ALA A 229 -30.41 -21.31 15.93
N GLY A 230 -31.68 -21.64 16.14
CA GLY A 230 -32.28 -21.69 17.45
C GLY A 230 -32.02 -23.06 18.07
N LEU A 231 -31.36 -23.09 19.22
CA LEU A 231 -31.57 -24.12 20.23
C LEU A 231 -31.79 -23.42 21.55
N ASN A 232 -32.95 -23.70 22.13
CA ASN A 232 -33.38 -23.26 23.44
C ASN A 232 -33.72 -24.52 24.26
N ILE A 233 -33.93 -24.30 25.56
CA ILE A 233 -34.38 -25.23 26.64
C ILE A 233 -33.33 -26.27 27.11
N ASP A 234 -33.04 -26.47 28.42
CA ASP A 234 -33.89 -26.28 29.59
C ASP A 234 -33.13 -26.21 30.96
N GLU A 235 -33.91 -25.86 31.98
CA GLU A 235 -33.72 -25.47 33.40
C GLU A 235 -32.96 -26.35 34.45
N ARG A 236 -32.45 -25.62 35.48
CA ARG A 236 -32.44 -25.88 36.98
C ARG A 236 -31.32 -26.64 37.74
N THR A 237 -30.46 -25.84 38.42
CA THR A 237 -30.05 -25.75 39.89
C THR A 237 -29.62 -27.00 40.72
N PRO A 238 -28.92 -26.91 41.90
CA PRO A 238 -28.33 -25.75 42.64
C PRO A 238 -26.95 -25.93 43.36
N LEU A 239 -26.41 -24.80 43.89
CA LEU A 239 -25.48 -24.58 45.04
C LEU A 239 -24.19 -25.42 45.23
N HIS A 240 -23.01 -24.79 45.38
CA HIS A 240 -22.31 -24.56 46.68
C HIS A 240 -20.87 -23.98 46.54
N SER A 241 -20.53 -23.09 47.50
CA SER A 241 -19.22 -22.79 48.13
C SER A 241 -17.97 -22.37 47.33
N ASP A 242 -17.58 -21.11 47.56
CA ASP A 242 -16.26 -20.57 47.88
C ASP A 242 -15.03 -21.48 47.71
N THR A 243 -14.09 -21.08 46.85
CA THR A 243 -12.64 -21.17 47.15
C THR A 243 -11.87 -20.13 46.32
N VAL A 244 -11.15 -19.26 47.04
CA VAL A 244 -10.13 -18.34 46.55
C VAL A 244 -8.96 -19.16 45.97
N ASN A 245 -8.63 -18.97 44.70
CA ASN A 245 -7.40 -19.50 44.10
C ASN A 245 -6.67 -18.40 43.33
N ASN A 246 -5.50 -18.02 43.85
CA ASN A 246 -4.54 -17.17 43.17
C ASN A 246 -4.04 -17.83 41.88
N PRO A 247 -3.77 -17.06 40.80
CA PRO A 247 -3.18 -17.60 39.59
C PRO A 247 -1.71 -18.00 39.81
N PRO A 248 -1.22 -19.07 39.17
CA PRO A 248 0.16 -19.52 39.32
C PRO A 248 1.14 -18.55 38.64
N GLU A 249 2.23 -18.23 39.33
CA GLU A 249 3.38 -17.51 38.79
C GLU A 249 3.91 -18.21 37.53
N ARG A 250 4.06 -17.43 36.46
CA ARG A 250 4.62 -17.89 35.20
C ARG A 250 6.14 -18.05 35.34
N PRO A 251 6.74 -19.18 34.93
CA PRO A 251 8.20 -19.34 34.96
C PRO A 251 8.89 -18.36 33.99
N PRO A 252 10.11 -17.90 34.32
CA PRO A 252 10.85 -16.95 33.50
C PRO A 252 11.21 -17.54 32.13
N ILE A 253 10.98 -16.75 31.08
CA ILE A 253 11.28 -17.09 29.70
C ILE A 253 12.81 -17.10 29.49
N PRO A 254 13.41 -18.19 28.98
CA PRO A 254 14.85 -18.25 28.68
C PRO A 254 15.25 -17.25 27.59
N ASN A 255 16.31 -16.49 27.85
CA ASN A 255 16.78 -15.38 27.02
C ASN A 255 17.81 -15.85 25.96
N ASP A 256 17.37 -16.71 25.03
CA ASP A 256 18.25 -17.34 24.02
C ASP A 256 18.53 -16.44 22.78
N ASN A 257 17.91 -15.26 22.68
CA ASN A 257 17.96 -14.44 21.46
C ASN A 257 19.25 -13.64 21.24
N ILE A 258 20.14 -13.53 22.23
CA ILE A 258 21.35 -12.69 22.13
C ILE A 258 22.47 -13.38 21.31
N ASN A 259 22.49 -14.71 21.27
CA ASN A 259 23.59 -15.46 20.65
C ASN A 259 23.44 -15.65 19.13
N ASP A 260 22.23 -15.53 18.60
CA ASP A 260 21.96 -15.74 17.17
C ASP A 260 22.18 -14.48 16.32
N GLU A 261 22.00 -13.28 16.87
CA GLU A 261 22.35 -12.03 16.18
C GLU A 261 23.86 -11.87 15.99
N ALA A 262 24.67 -12.26 16.99
CA ALA A 262 26.13 -12.23 16.89
C ALA A 262 26.66 -13.18 15.80
N LYS A 263 26.05 -14.37 15.66
CA LYS A 263 26.39 -15.32 14.59
C LYS A 263 25.98 -14.84 13.20
N ARG A 264 24.84 -14.14 13.07
CA ARG A 264 24.38 -13.57 11.79
C ARG A 264 25.23 -12.38 11.35
N LYS A 265 25.74 -11.55 12.27
CA LYS A 265 26.66 -10.45 11.95
C LYS A 265 28.00 -10.96 11.41
N LYS A 266 28.58 -11.99 12.06
CA LYS A 266 29.86 -12.61 11.66
C LYS A 266 29.84 -13.28 10.28
N ARG A 267 28.67 -13.70 9.78
CA ARG A 267 28.53 -14.27 8.42
C ARG A 267 28.45 -13.21 7.33
N ARG A 268 27.89 -12.02 7.63
CA ARG A 268 27.78 -10.91 6.67
C ARG A 268 29.13 -10.27 6.39
N ASP A 269 29.95 -10.08 7.43
CA ASP A 269 31.26 -9.44 7.27
C ASP A 269 32.19 -10.28 6.37
N LYS A 270 32.14 -11.62 6.49
CA LYS A 270 32.94 -12.53 5.63
C LYS A 270 32.56 -12.46 4.14
N MET A 271 31.31 -12.15 3.81
CA MET A 271 30.84 -12.07 2.43
C MET A 271 31.27 -10.74 1.78
N VAL A 272 31.25 -9.64 2.55
CA VAL A 272 31.67 -8.31 2.08
C VAL A 272 33.18 -8.27 1.76
N PHE A 273 34.02 -8.89 2.60
CA PHE A 273 35.47 -8.96 2.33
C PHE A 273 35.81 -9.78 1.08
N GLY A 274 35.03 -10.83 0.78
CA GLY A 274 35.23 -11.64 -0.44
C GLY A 274 34.95 -10.87 -1.73
N ILE A 275 33.89 -10.06 -1.75
CA ILE A 275 33.51 -9.26 -2.93
C ILE A 275 34.54 -8.15 -3.18
N ILE A 276 34.95 -7.42 -2.14
CA ILE A 276 35.93 -6.34 -2.28
C ILE A 276 37.28 -6.89 -2.73
N GLY A 277 37.73 -8.02 -2.16
CA GLY A 277 38.97 -8.69 -2.57
C GLY A 277 38.95 -9.14 -4.04
N GLY A 278 37.81 -9.68 -4.51
CA GLY A 278 37.64 -10.08 -5.90
C GLY A 278 37.71 -8.91 -6.89
N VAL A 279 37.09 -7.78 -6.57
CA VAL A 279 37.13 -6.57 -7.42
C VAL A 279 38.54 -6.00 -7.50
N ILE A 280 39.27 -5.94 -6.38
CA ILE A 280 40.66 -5.46 -6.38
C ILE A 280 41.57 -6.36 -7.22
N ALA A 281 41.44 -7.69 -7.09
CA ALA A 281 42.21 -8.62 -7.89
C ALA A 281 41.93 -8.46 -9.40
N LEU A 282 40.67 -8.26 -9.77
CA LEU A 282 40.28 -8.03 -11.17
C LEU A 282 40.90 -6.74 -11.73
N LEU A 283 40.88 -5.65 -10.95
CA LEU A 283 41.49 -4.38 -11.35
C LEU A 283 43.00 -4.49 -11.55
N VAL A 284 43.69 -5.24 -10.68
CA VAL A 284 45.14 -5.49 -10.84
C VAL A 284 45.43 -6.28 -12.10
N ILE A 285 44.63 -7.30 -12.42
CA ILE A 285 44.79 -8.09 -13.66
C ILE A 285 44.60 -7.19 -14.89
N VAL A 286 43.55 -6.35 -14.91
CA VAL A 286 43.30 -5.42 -16.02
C VAL A 286 44.48 -4.45 -16.18
N LEU A 287 45.02 -3.91 -15.08
CA LEU A 287 46.17 -3.01 -15.11
C LEU A 287 47.42 -3.69 -15.72
N ILE A 288 47.69 -4.95 -15.35
CA ILE A 288 48.82 -5.72 -15.90
C ILE A 288 48.64 -5.94 -17.40
N ILE A 289 47.43 -6.28 -17.85
CA ILE A 289 47.14 -6.47 -19.29
C ILE A 289 47.38 -5.17 -20.06
N VAL A 290 46.90 -4.04 -19.54
CA VAL A 290 47.11 -2.72 -20.17
C VAL A 290 48.60 -2.41 -20.28
N LEU A 291 49.37 -2.61 -19.20
CA LEU A 291 50.81 -2.38 -19.19
C LEU A 291 51.56 -3.26 -20.21
N CYS A 292 51.18 -4.54 -20.34
CA CYS A 292 51.76 -5.47 -21.31
C CYS A 292 51.44 -5.12 -22.77
N VAL A 293 50.35 -4.39 -23.04
CA VAL A 293 50.00 -3.96 -24.41
C VAL A 293 50.68 -2.64 -24.77
N THR A 294 51.00 -1.80 -23.78
CA THR A 294 51.60 -0.47 -24.00
C THR A 294 53.13 -0.44 -24.00
N LEU A 295 53.81 -1.53 -23.60
CA LEU A 295 55.26 -1.69 -23.59
C LEU A 295 55.71 -2.58 -24.76
#